data_AF-A0A9E2IW63-F1
#
_entry.id   AF-A0A9E2IW63-F1
#
_cell.length_a   1.000
_cell.length_b   1.000
_cell.length_c   1.000
_cell.angle_alpha   90.00
_cell.angle_beta   90.00
_cell.angle_gamma   90.00
#
_symmetry.space_group_name_H-M   'P 1'
#
loop_
_entity.id
_entity.type
_entity.pdbx_description
1 polymer ?
#
loop_
_entity_poly.entity_id
_entity_poly.type
_entity_poly.pdbx_seq_one_letter_code
_entity_poly.pdbx_strand_id
1 'polypeptide(L)'
;MFEYEHIIMQPVFFLFVAFSFLLTAGYLWGRRQNKEISLAVFKDLLDVIRPDDQTFTNIGGAIGYHANLLVKKKGALLSRADATITLLPRHSLLYLPISKIIRKYDRLFITLYLKHPPPEESHLIEVKYNGFRGSKIDNAQRLNREDVKWGKFDFQMYYESMAMRDHFARLMEKNPDPGTIRHIAIVPHQKKIFIFMIPQKGNVARYLAPVYRWLPSIFPKRFEVGRQ
;
A
#
# COMPACT_ATOMS: atom_id res chain seq x y z
N MET A 1 47.57 2.28 -37.71
CA MET A 1 47.48 3.30 -36.65
C MET A 1 46.05 3.78 -36.64
N PHE A 2 45.30 3.56 -35.56
CA PHE A 2 43.96 4.10 -35.47
C PHE A 2 44.07 5.59 -35.11
N GLU A 3 43.49 6.46 -35.94
CA GLU A 3 43.55 7.92 -35.87
C GLU A 3 43.08 8.50 -34.51
N TYR A 4 42.44 7.67 -33.68
CA TYR A 4 41.84 8.04 -32.40
C TYR A 4 42.38 7.28 -31.18
N GLU A 5 43.54 6.61 -31.28
CA GLU A 5 44.15 5.89 -30.12
C GLU A 5 44.32 6.78 -28.88
N HIS A 6 44.56 8.08 -29.08
CA HIS A 6 44.70 9.05 -27.99
C HIS A 6 43.44 9.16 -27.11
N ILE A 7 42.25 8.88 -27.63
CA ILE A 7 40.98 8.98 -26.88
C ILE A 7 40.90 7.88 -25.80
N ILE A 8 41.37 6.67 -26.11
CA ILE A 8 41.30 5.51 -25.21
C ILE A 8 42.21 5.71 -23.98
N MET A 9 43.28 6.49 -24.14
CA MET A 9 44.23 6.80 -23.06
C MET A 9 43.79 7.98 -22.19
N GLN A 10 42.71 8.70 -22.55
CA GLN A 10 42.23 9.83 -21.75
C GLN A 10 41.61 9.34 -20.43
N PRO A 11 41.90 10.00 -19.29
CA PRO A 11 41.25 9.69 -18.02
C PRO A 11 39.72 9.70 -18.09
N VAL A 12 39.15 10.58 -18.93
CA VAL A 12 37.70 10.69 -19.16
C VAL A 12 37.12 9.40 -19.75
N PHE A 13 37.85 8.71 -20.63
CA PHE A 13 37.41 7.44 -21.20
C PHE A 13 37.28 6.37 -20.09
N PHE A 14 38.28 6.24 -19.23
CA PHE A 14 38.23 5.31 -18.09
C PHE A 14 37.12 5.67 -17.11
N LEU A 15 36.87 6.95 -16.84
CA LEU A 15 35.75 7.40 -16.01
C LEU A 15 34.40 7.02 -16.64
N PHE A 16 34.24 7.19 -17.94
CA PHE A 16 33.01 6.82 -18.65
C PHE A 16 32.76 5.31 -18.59
N VAL A 17 33.80 4.49 -18.80
CA VAL A 17 33.73 3.04 -18.68
C VAL A 17 33.36 2.63 -17.25
N ALA A 18 34.06 3.15 -16.25
CA ALA A 18 33.78 2.87 -14.84
C ALA A 18 32.35 3.28 -14.44
N PHE A 19 31.90 4.45 -14.90
CA PHE A 19 30.54 4.93 -14.66
C PHE A 19 29.48 4.05 -15.33
N SER A 20 29.75 3.56 -16.54
CA SER A 20 28.85 2.62 -17.24
C SER A 20 28.71 1.29 -16.49
N PHE A 21 29.82 0.76 -15.95
CA PHE A 21 29.77 -0.42 -15.08
C PHE A 21 28.98 -0.16 -13.80
N LEU A 22 29.18 1.01 -13.16
CA LEU A 22 28.44 1.40 -11.97
C LEU A 22 26.93 1.48 -12.23
N LEU A 23 26.50 2.09 -13.34
CA LEU A 23 25.09 2.17 -13.71
C LEU A 23 24.50 0.78 -13.97
N THR A 24 25.23 -0.09 -14.64
CA THR A 24 24.79 -1.46 -14.93
C THR A 24 24.63 -2.29 -13.64
N ALA A 25 25.62 -2.23 -12.75
CA ALA A 25 25.54 -2.89 -11.45
C ALA A 25 24.37 -2.35 -10.61
N GLY A 26 24.20 -1.03 -10.59
CA GLY A 26 23.07 -0.36 -9.94
C GLY A 26 21.71 -0.79 -10.47
N TYR A 27 21.59 -0.95 -11.80
CA TYR A 27 20.38 -1.45 -12.45
C TYR A 27 20.02 -2.86 -11.95
N LEU A 28 20.97 -3.78 -11.96
CA LEU A 28 20.75 -5.17 -11.53
C LEU A 28 20.40 -5.24 -10.04
N TRP A 29 21.12 -4.51 -9.20
CA TRP A 29 20.87 -4.44 -7.77
C TRP A 29 19.49 -3.87 -7.45
N GLY A 30 19.14 -2.72 -8.05
CA GLY A 30 17.85 -2.08 -7.86
C GLY A 30 16.67 -2.93 -8.33
N ARG A 31 16.84 -3.66 -9.44
CA ARG A 31 15.84 -4.64 -9.91
C ARG A 31 15.64 -5.78 -8.92
N ARG A 32 16.73 -6.35 -8.40
CA ARG A 32 16.66 -7.42 -7.40
C ARG A 32 15.96 -6.94 -6.13
N GLN A 33 16.33 -5.78 -5.62
CA GLN A 33 15.72 -5.22 -4.41
C GLN A 33 14.21 -4.99 -4.58
N ASN A 34 13.78 -4.41 -5.70
CA ASN A 34 12.35 -4.22 -5.96
C ASN A 34 11.60 -5.55 -6.08
N LYS A 35 12.19 -6.55 -6.76
CA LYS A 35 11.60 -7.90 -6.84
C LYS A 35 11.43 -8.51 -5.46
N GLU A 36 12.44 -8.41 -4.59
CA GLU A 36 12.36 -8.92 -3.21
C GLU A 36 11.28 -8.23 -2.39
N ILE A 37 11.11 -6.91 -2.52
CA ILE A 37 10.04 -6.17 -1.84
C ILE A 37 8.68 -6.65 -2.33
N SER A 38 8.45 -6.71 -3.65
CA SER A 38 7.18 -7.15 -4.21
C SER A 38 6.82 -8.56 -3.78
N LEU A 39 7.77 -9.50 -3.82
CA LEU A 39 7.53 -10.88 -3.38
C LEU A 39 7.20 -10.97 -1.89
N ALA A 40 7.90 -10.22 -1.04
CA ALA A 40 7.60 -10.19 0.39
C ALA A 40 6.20 -9.60 0.67
N VAL A 41 5.83 -8.51 -0.01
CA VAL A 41 4.49 -7.91 0.12
C VAL A 41 3.41 -8.88 -0.35
N PHE A 42 3.61 -9.60 -1.44
CA PHE A 42 2.64 -10.58 -1.91
C PHE A 42 2.48 -11.74 -0.96
N LYS A 43 3.58 -12.28 -0.44
CA LYS A 43 3.52 -13.30 0.61
C LYS A 43 2.70 -12.80 1.81
N ASP A 44 3.02 -11.61 2.32
CA ASP A 44 2.30 -10.99 3.43
C ASP A 44 0.78 -10.83 3.14
N LEU A 45 0.42 -10.43 1.93
CA LEU A 45 -0.98 -10.30 1.52
C LEU A 45 -1.70 -11.66 1.48
N LEU A 46 -1.04 -12.69 0.95
CA LEU A 46 -1.59 -14.05 0.90
C LEU A 46 -1.77 -14.62 2.31
N ASP A 47 -0.82 -14.40 3.20
CA ASP A 47 -0.88 -14.89 4.59
C ASP A 47 -2.05 -14.27 5.37
N VAL A 48 -2.38 -13.01 5.09
CA VAL A 48 -3.48 -12.27 5.73
C VAL A 48 -4.83 -12.58 5.09
N ILE A 49 -4.94 -12.46 3.77
CA ILE A 49 -6.22 -12.53 3.05
C ILE A 49 -6.66 -13.98 2.86
N ARG A 50 -5.69 -14.90 2.65
CA ARG A 50 -5.92 -16.33 2.37
C ARG A 50 -6.93 -16.55 1.24
N PRO A 51 -6.65 -16.03 0.02
CA PRO A 51 -7.56 -16.19 -1.11
C PRO A 51 -7.60 -17.62 -1.62
N ASP A 52 -8.71 -17.97 -2.28
CA ASP A 52 -8.88 -19.26 -2.94
C ASP A 52 -8.19 -19.28 -4.32
N ASP A 53 -8.01 -18.11 -4.93
CA ASP A 53 -7.38 -17.94 -6.23
C ASP A 53 -6.65 -16.59 -6.30
N GLN A 54 -5.52 -16.54 -6.99
CA GLN A 54 -4.62 -15.40 -7.02
C GLN A 54 -4.00 -15.21 -8.40
N THR A 55 -4.03 -13.98 -8.90
CA THR A 55 -3.38 -13.59 -10.15
C THR A 55 -2.51 -12.36 -9.92
N PHE A 56 -1.26 -12.41 -10.41
CA PHE A 56 -0.31 -11.30 -10.32
C PHE A 56 0.06 -10.81 -11.72
N THR A 57 -0.27 -9.55 -12.01
CA THR A 57 0.02 -8.89 -13.28
C THR A 57 1.15 -7.89 -13.08
N ASN A 58 2.18 -7.98 -13.91
CA ASN A 58 3.21 -6.95 -13.97
C ASN A 58 2.68 -5.75 -14.78
N ILE A 59 2.56 -4.59 -14.13
CA ILE A 59 2.01 -3.37 -14.75
C ILE A 59 3.06 -2.26 -14.92
N GLY A 60 4.29 -2.50 -14.48
CA GLY A 60 5.33 -1.47 -14.42
C GLY A 60 6.75 -2.03 -14.44
N GLY A 61 6.98 -3.15 -15.09
CA GLY A 61 8.28 -3.82 -15.17
C GLY A 61 8.87 -4.13 -13.78
N ALA A 62 9.91 -3.39 -13.39
CA ALA A 62 10.57 -3.56 -12.10
C ALA A 62 9.96 -2.72 -10.96
N ILE A 63 8.91 -1.94 -11.22
CA ILE A 63 8.38 -0.97 -10.25
C ILE A 63 6.88 -1.13 -9.98
N GLY A 64 6.15 -1.98 -10.70
CA GLY A 64 4.70 -2.00 -10.61
C GLY A 64 4.12 -3.38 -10.79
N TYR A 65 3.29 -3.80 -9.83
CA TYR A 65 2.52 -5.03 -9.94
C TYR A 65 1.11 -4.83 -9.40
N HIS A 66 0.18 -5.61 -9.93
CA HIS A 66 -1.20 -5.66 -9.52
C HIS A 66 -1.59 -7.09 -9.19
N ALA A 67 -2.15 -7.32 -8.01
CA ALA A 67 -2.62 -8.62 -7.55
C ALA A 67 -4.14 -8.62 -7.48
N ASN A 68 -4.77 -9.66 -8.01
CA ASN A 68 -6.19 -9.97 -7.86
C ASN A 68 -6.30 -11.22 -6.99
N LEU A 69 -6.93 -11.09 -5.82
CA LEU A 69 -7.05 -12.16 -4.83
C LEU A 69 -8.54 -12.48 -4.62
N LEU A 70 -9.02 -13.60 -5.14
CA LEU A 70 -10.43 -13.98 -5.08
C LEU A 70 -10.75 -14.79 -3.83
N VAL A 71 -11.87 -14.48 -3.19
CA VAL A 71 -12.35 -15.17 -1.98
C VAL A 71 -13.75 -15.74 -2.27
N LYS A 72 -13.79 -17.05 -2.49
CA LYS A 72 -14.97 -17.85 -2.86
C LYS A 72 -15.65 -18.50 -1.66
N LYS A 73 -14.98 -18.59 -0.50
CA LYS A 73 -15.55 -19.21 0.72
C LYS A 73 -16.96 -18.67 1.06
N LYS A 74 -17.92 -19.60 1.28
CA LYS A 74 -19.27 -19.29 1.76
C LYS A 74 -19.20 -18.65 3.16
N GLY A 75 -19.93 -17.55 3.37
CA GLY A 75 -19.88 -16.77 4.61
C GLY A 75 -18.69 -15.81 4.76
N ALA A 76 -17.74 -15.78 3.83
CA ALA A 76 -16.66 -14.79 3.88
C ALA A 76 -17.17 -13.38 3.62
N LEU A 77 -16.63 -12.39 4.36
CA LEU A 77 -16.96 -10.97 4.23
C LEU A 77 -16.58 -10.40 2.85
N LEU A 78 -15.45 -10.84 2.32
CA LEU A 78 -14.90 -10.38 1.05
C LEU A 78 -15.31 -11.29 -0.10
N SER A 79 -15.52 -10.70 -1.28
CA SER A 79 -15.57 -11.41 -2.57
C SER A 79 -14.20 -11.41 -3.26
N ARG A 80 -13.46 -10.31 -3.13
CA ARG A 80 -12.15 -10.09 -3.77
C ARG A 80 -11.33 -9.08 -2.97
N ALA A 81 -10.01 -9.17 -3.07
CA ALA A 81 -9.09 -8.12 -2.70
C ALA A 81 -8.14 -7.83 -3.86
N ASP A 82 -8.06 -6.58 -4.28
CA ASP A 82 -7.10 -6.12 -5.27
C ASP A 82 -5.96 -5.38 -4.56
N ALA A 83 -4.71 -5.64 -4.95
CA ALA A 83 -3.57 -4.94 -4.38
C ALA A 83 -2.65 -4.41 -5.50
N THR A 84 -2.41 -3.09 -5.51
CA THR A 84 -1.50 -2.45 -6.46
C THR A 84 -0.29 -1.92 -5.73
N ILE A 85 0.89 -2.47 -6.05
CA ILE A 85 2.16 -2.01 -5.52
C ILE A 85 2.89 -1.18 -6.56
N THR A 86 3.36 0.01 -6.18
CA THR A 86 4.23 0.85 -7.00
C THR A 86 5.48 1.24 -6.20
N LEU A 87 6.64 0.79 -6.65
CA LEU A 87 7.93 1.00 -6.03
C LEU A 87 8.66 2.20 -6.65
N LEU A 88 9.62 2.75 -5.92
CA LEU A 88 10.61 3.67 -6.43
C LEU A 88 11.51 2.94 -7.46
N PRO A 89 11.99 3.64 -8.50
CA PRO A 89 12.79 3.07 -9.58
C PRO A 89 14.24 2.88 -9.13
N ARG A 90 14.49 1.96 -8.21
CA ARG A 90 15.83 1.70 -7.63
C ARG A 90 16.87 1.26 -8.67
N HIS A 91 16.41 0.73 -9.80
CA HIS A 91 17.26 0.35 -10.93
C HIS A 91 17.74 1.55 -11.77
N SER A 92 17.14 2.73 -11.60
CA SER A 92 17.51 3.97 -12.28
C SER A 92 18.26 4.88 -11.33
N LEU A 93 19.55 4.60 -11.07
CA LEU A 93 20.34 5.29 -10.06
C LEU A 93 20.29 6.82 -10.18
N LEU A 94 20.38 7.35 -11.39
CA LEU A 94 20.35 8.80 -11.64
C LEU A 94 18.97 9.43 -11.42
N TYR A 95 17.90 8.66 -11.67
CA TYR A 95 16.53 9.14 -11.53
C TYR A 95 15.95 8.90 -10.12
N LEU A 96 16.52 7.98 -9.35
CA LEU A 96 16.05 7.63 -8.01
C LEU A 96 15.98 8.85 -7.05
N PRO A 97 16.96 9.77 -7.00
CA PRO A 97 16.86 10.97 -6.16
C PRO A 97 15.66 11.85 -6.52
N ILE A 98 15.45 12.08 -7.82
CA ILE A 98 14.31 12.84 -8.35
C ILE A 98 12.99 12.15 -7.96
N SER A 99 12.92 10.83 -8.15
CA SER A 99 11.73 10.05 -7.75
C SER A 99 11.49 10.09 -6.24
N LYS A 100 12.52 10.14 -5.39
CA LYS A 100 12.37 10.27 -3.93
C LYS A 100 11.80 11.64 -3.56
N ILE A 101 12.20 12.72 -4.23
CA ILE A 101 11.66 14.06 -3.96
C ILE A 101 10.17 14.12 -4.35
N ILE A 102 9.83 13.62 -5.55
CA ILE A 102 8.46 13.73 -6.09
C ILE A 102 7.51 12.70 -5.46
N ARG A 103 7.92 11.45 -5.27
CA ARG A 103 7.04 10.36 -4.81
C ARG A 103 7.16 10.06 -3.31
N LYS A 104 8.28 10.45 -2.67
CA LYS A 104 8.68 10.19 -1.28
C LYS A 104 8.92 8.71 -0.95
N TYR A 105 7.95 7.85 -1.20
CA TYR A 105 7.97 6.45 -0.78
C TYR A 105 7.35 5.51 -1.80
N ASP A 106 7.61 4.22 -1.61
CA ASP A 106 6.86 3.13 -2.25
C ASP A 106 5.40 3.16 -1.79
N ARG A 107 4.50 2.60 -2.58
CA ARG A 107 3.06 2.66 -2.33
C ARG A 107 2.42 1.30 -2.52
N LEU A 108 1.55 0.92 -1.60
CA LEU A 108 0.70 -0.25 -1.67
C LEU A 108 -0.74 0.20 -1.45
N PHE A 109 -1.56 0.06 -2.49
CA PHE A 109 -3.00 0.30 -2.45
C PHE A 109 -3.71 -1.04 -2.40
N ILE A 110 -4.52 -1.26 -1.37
CA ILE A 110 -5.31 -2.47 -1.20
C ILE A 110 -6.78 -2.06 -1.27
N THR A 111 -7.55 -2.72 -2.12
CA THR A 111 -9.00 -2.53 -2.27
C THR A 111 -9.69 -3.82 -1.91
N LEU A 112 -10.45 -3.82 -0.84
CA LEU A 112 -11.24 -4.97 -0.39
C LEU A 112 -12.66 -4.81 -0.92
N TYR A 113 -13.13 -5.77 -1.69
CA TYR A 113 -14.49 -5.81 -2.23
C TYR A 113 -15.35 -6.66 -1.30
N LEU A 114 -16.39 -6.04 -0.77
CA LEU A 114 -17.28 -6.62 0.21
C LEU A 114 -18.49 -7.26 -0.49
N LYS A 115 -18.99 -8.38 0.04
CA LYS A 115 -20.23 -9.00 -0.45
C LYS A 115 -21.46 -8.15 -0.09
N HIS A 116 -21.43 -7.50 1.06
CA HIS A 116 -22.47 -6.62 1.57
C HIS A 116 -21.91 -5.21 1.77
N PRO A 117 -22.70 -4.15 1.54
CA PRO A 117 -22.25 -2.80 1.81
C PRO A 117 -21.94 -2.64 3.30
N PRO A 118 -20.84 -1.96 3.66
CA PRO A 118 -20.60 -1.51 5.03
C PRO A 118 -21.70 -0.51 5.43
N PRO A 119 -21.98 -0.35 6.74
CA PRO A 119 -23.14 0.41 7.20
C PRO A 119 -23.07 1.90 6.90
N GLU A 120 -21.87 2.49 6.94
CA GLU A 120 -21.68 3.94 6.85
C GLU A 120 -20.28 4.30 6.29
N GLU A 121 -20.15 5.51 5.74
CA GLU A 121 -18.90 6.03 5.20
C GLU A 121 -17.98 6.50 6.34
N SER A 122 -16.69 6.16 6.23
CA SER A 122 -15.70 6.65 7.18
C SER A 122 -14.30 6.58 6.62
N HIS A 123 -13.43 7.48 7.09
CA HIS A 123 -12.05 7.59 6.62
C HIS A 123 -11.12 7.86 7.80
N LEU A 124 -9.94 7.27 7.78
CA LEU A 124 -8.87 7.55 8.73
C LEU A 124 -7.59 7.80 7.94
N ILE A 125 -7.14 9.05 7.88
CA ILE A 125 -6.10 9.51 6.94
C ILE A 125 -4.96 10.19 7.71
N GLU A 126 -3.70 9.80 7.48
CA GLU A 126 -2.54 10.50 8.06
C GLU A 126 -2.46 11.93 7.50
N VAL A 127 -2.32 12.93 8.36
CA VAL A 127 -2.29 14.35 7.98
C VAL A 127 -1.18 14.64 6.96
N LYS A 128 0.03 14.10 7.18
CA LYS A 128 1.18 14.26 6.28
C LYS A 128 0.95 13.62 4.90
N TYR A 129 0.19 12.53 4.85
CA TYR A 129 -0.23 11.91 3.60
C TYR A 129 -1.28 12.77 2.88
N ASN A 130 -2.30 13.24 3.62
CA ASN A 130 -3.39 14.05 3.07
C ASN A 130 -2.88 15.35 2.43
N GLY A 131 -1.99 16.09 3.12
CA GLY A 131 -1.46 17.36 2.65
C GLY A 131 -0.67 17.30 1.33
N PHE A 132 -0.24 16.10 0.89
CA PHE A 132 0.51 15.95 -0.35
C PHE A 132 -0.34 15.49 -1.55
N ARG A 133 -1.47 14.82 -1.30
CA ARG A 133 -2.24 14.17 -2.38
C ARG A 133 -3.76 14.20 -2.23
N GLY A 134 -4.29 14.87 -1.19
CA GLY A 134 -5.71 15.13 -0.96
C GLY A 134 -6.58 13.93 -1.31
N SER A 135 -6.81 13.01 -0.37
CA SER A 135 -7.85 12.00 -0.58
C SER A 135 -9.15 12.76 -0.88
N LYS A 136 -9.64 12.68 -2.12
CA LYS A 136 -10.94 13.23 -2.48
C LYS A 136 -11.98 12.38 -1.75
N ILE A 137 -12.40 12.88 -0.59
CA ILE A 137 -13.56 12.37 0.12
C ILE A 137 -14.74 13.12 -0.49
N ASP A 138 -15.45 12.47 -1.40
CA ASP A 138 -16.54 13.11 -2.15
C ASP A 138 -17.62 13.70 -1.22
N ASN A 139 -17.81 13.10 -0.04
CA ASN A 139 -18.77 13.52 0.98
C ASN A 139 -18.14 14.21 2.22
N ALA A 140 -16.92 14.77 2.12
CA ALA A 140 -16.19 15.30 3.27
C ALA A 140 -17.00 16.28 4.14
N GLN A 141 -17.87 17.07 3.52
CA GLN A 141 -18.67 18.10 4.18
C GLN A 141 -19.83 17.54 5.01
N ARG A 142 -20.24 16.28 4.76
CA ARG A 142 -21.34 15.61 5.46
C ARG A 142 -20.87 14.75 6.63
N LEU A 143 -19.55 14.51 6.74
CA LEU A 143 -18.95 13.68 7.76
C LEU A 143 -18.48 14.54 8.94
N ASN A 144 -18.63 14.02 10.14
CA ASN A 144 -17.95 14.57 11.31
C ASN A 144 -16.45 14.38 11.15
N ARG A 145 -15.66 15.32 11.66
CA ARG A 145 -14.19 15.28 11.57
C ARG A 145 -13.57 15.46 12.95
N GLU A 146 -12.65 14.57 13.29
CA GLU A 146 -11.86 14.60 14.53
C GLU A 146 -10.38 14.41 14.19
N ASP A 147 -9.49 15.22 14.78
CA ASP A 147 -8.05 14.98 14.72
C ASP A 147 -7.68 13.99 15.83
N VAL A 148 -7.06 12.87 15.45
CA VAL A 148 -6.69 11.78 16.37
C VAL A 148 -5.22 11.45 16.24
N LYS A 149 -4.60 11.05 17.35
CA LYS A 149 -3.24 10.49 17.34
C LYS A 149 -3.29 8.97 17.30
N TRP A 150 -2.57 8.40 16.34
CA TRP A 150 -2.35 6.97 16.26
C TRP A 150 -0.85 6.68 16.28
N GLY A 151 -0.36 6.22 17.44
CA GLY A 151 1.07 6.09 17.71
C GLY A 151 1.76 7.45 17.65
N LYS A 152 2.77 7.58 16.79
CA LYS A 152 3.54 8.82 16.59
C LYS A 152 3.01 9.71 15.46
N PHE A 153 1.89 9.36 14.86
CA PHE A 153 1.37 10.01 13.66
C PHE A 153 0.03 10.69 13.97
N ASP A 154 -0.18 11.84 13.35
CA ASP A 154 -1.43 12.57 13.41
C ASP A 154 -2.34 12.13 12.25
N PHE A 155 -3.59 11.81 12.56
CA PHE A 155 -4.61 11.36 11.62
C PHE A 155 -5.85 12.24 11.69
N GLN A 156 -6.53 12.37 10.56
CA GLN A 156 -7.88 12.91 10.46
C GLN A 156 -8.85 11.75 10.34
N MET A 157 -9.76 11.65 11.30
CA MET A 157 -10.88 10.70 11.27
C MET A 157 -12.13 11.40 10.76
N TYR A 158 -12.76 10.80 9.76
CA TYR A 158 -14.07 11.18 9.24
C TYR A 158 -15.05 10.05 9.52
N TYR A 159 -16.22 10.38 10.06
CA TYR A 159 -17.23 9.39 10.44
C TYR A 159 -18.65 9.95 10.33
N GLU A 160 -19.62 9.08 10.00
CA GLU A 160 -21.05 9.43 10.02
C GLU A 160 -21.61 9.34 11.45
N SER A 161 -21.40 8.22 12.15
CA SER A 161 -21.90 8.02 13.51
C SER A 161 -20.81 7.84 14.57
N MET A 162 -21.18 8.09 15.83
CA MET A 162 -20.32 7.82 17.00
C MET A 162 -19.95 6.33 17.12
N ALA A 163 -20.80 5.42 16.63
CA ALA A 163 -20.50 4.00 16.64
C ALA A 163 -19.26 3.68 15.79
N MET A 164 -19.16 4.24 14.57
CA MET A 164 -17.97 4.07 13.72
C MET A 164 -16.73 4.70 14.32
N ARG A 165 -16.88 5.90 14.88
CA ARG A 165 -15.80 6.58 15.62
C ARG A 165 -15.23 5.66 16.69
N ASP A 166 -16.10 5.04 17.48
CA ASP A 166 -15.69 4.11 18.54
C ASP A 166 -15.11 2.80 17.99
N HIS A 167 -15.53 2.33 16.82
CA HIS A 167 -14.89 1.20 16.15
C HIS A 167 -13.43 1.50 15.78
N PHE A 168 -13.15 2.70 15.24
CA PHE A 168 -11.78 3.13 14.99
C PHE A 168 -11.01 3.37 16.28
N ALA A 169 -11.61 3.99 17.30
CA ALA A 169 -10.97 4.17 18.60
C ALA A 169 -10.50 2.83 19.19
N ARG A 170 -11.36 1.81 19.17
CA ARG A 170 -11.00 0.44 19.60
C ARG A 170 -9.92 -0.20 18.73
N LEU A 171 -9.91 0.05 17.42
CA LEU A 171 -8.85 -0.45 16.52
C LEU A 171 -7.50 0.14 16.93
N MET A 172 -7.46 1.46 17.16
CA MET A 172 -6.26 2.20 17.54
C MET A 172 -5.78 1.80 18.94
N GLU A 173 -6.69 1.64 19.90
CA GLU A 173 -6.37 1.19 21.26
C GLU A 173 -5.75 -0.22 21.26
N LYS A 174 -6.34 -1.16 20.52
CA LYS A 174 -5.82 -2.54 20.42
C LYS A 174 -4.53 -2.65 19.61
N ASN A 175 -4.26 -1.67 18.75
CA ASN A 175 -3.10 -1.66 17.85
C ASN A 175 -2.47 -0.27 17.86
N PRO A 176 -1.78 0.13 18.94
CA PRO A 176 -1.37 1.52 19.15
C PRO A 176 -0.35 2.04 18.12
N ASP A 177 0.36 1.16 17.42
CA ASP A 177 1.25 1.52 16.31
C ASP A 177 0.58 1.24 14.95
N PRO A 178 0.27 2.27 14.13
CA PRO A 178 -0.24 2.08 12.77
C PRO A 178 0.83 1.56 11.80
N GLY A 179 2.11 1.64 12.18
CA GLY A 179 3.24 1.19 11.37
C GLY A 179 3.30 1.85 10.01
N THR A 180 2.94 1.09 8.99
CA THR A 180 2.98 1.50 7.58
C THR A 180 1.63 1.93 7.01
N ILE A 181 0.54 1.82 7.77
CA ILE A 181 -0.79 2.26 7.36
C ILE A 181 -0.84 3.79 7.35
N ARG A 182 -1.45 4.35 6.30
CA ARG A 182 -1.56 5.80 6.10
C ARG A 182 -2.96 6.27 5.75
N HIS A 183 -3.79 5.37 5.24
CA HIS A 183 -5.19 5.68 4.97
C HIS A 183 -6.02 4.40 5.05
N ILE A 184 -7.17 4.46 5.71
CA ILE A 184 -8.25 3.48 5.65
C ILE A 184 -9.52 4.23 5.26
N ALA A 185 -10.18 3.84 4.18
CA ALA A 185 -11.46 4.39 3.75
C ALA A 185 -12.49 3.28 3.61
N ILE A 186 -13.64 3.45 4.24
CA ILE A 186 -14.81 2.58 4.13
C ILE A 186 -15.84 3.33 3.29
N VAL A 187 -16.20 2.75 2.14
CA VAL A 187 -17.02 3.43 1.12
C VAL A 187 -18.25 2.58 0.78
N PRO A 188 -19.40 2.81 1.47
CA PRO A 188 -20.61 2.00 1.34
C PRO A 188 -21.14 1.85 -0.07
N HIS A 189 -21.26 2.98 -0.80
CA HIS A 189 -21.85 3.01 -2.13
C HIS A 189 -21.05 2.17 -3.15
N GLN A 190 -19.75 1.96 -2.92
CA GLN A 190 -18.91 1.10 -3.77
C GLN A 190 -18.78 -0.33 -3.26
N LYS A 191 -19.29 -0.63 -2.05
CA LYS A 191 -19.01 -1.88 -1.32
C LYS A 191 -17.51 -2.17 -1.20
N LYS A 192 -16.72 -1.12 -0.94
CA LYS A 192 -15.25 -1.20 -0.92
C LYS A 192 -14.67 -0.65 0.37
N ILE A 193 -13.52 -1.22 0.74
CA ILE A 193 -12.61 -0.63 1.72
C ILE A 193 -11.28 -0.41 1.03
N PHE A 194 -10.77 0.81 1.07
CA PHE A 194 -9.45 1.16 0.55
C PHE A 194 -8.47 1.28 1.70
N ILE A 195 -7.31 0.67 1.55
CA ILE A 195 -6.21 0.78 2.52
C ILE A 195 -4.97 1.19 1.74
N PHE A 196 -4.34 2.28 2.18
CA PHE A 196 -3.03 2.70 1.67
C PHE A 196 -1.95 2.45 2.72
N MET A 197 -0.88 1.79 2.29
CA MET A 197 0.29 1.47 3.10
C MET A 197 1.59 1.84 2.38
N ILE A 198 2.63 2.12 3.14
CA ILE A 198 4.01 2.18 2.65
C ILE A 198 4.61 0.77 2.76
N PRO A 199 4.76 0.01 1.66
CA PRO A 199 5.19 -1.37 1.72
C PRO A 199 6.63 -1.46 2.24
N GLN A 200 6.81 -2.17 3.34
CA GLN A 200 8.12 -2.52 3.90
C GLN A 200 8.26 -4.04 3.91
N LYS A 201 9.44 -4.55 3.54
CA LYS A 201 9.73 -5.98 3.44
C LYS A 201 9.40 -6.68 4.77
N GLY A 202 8.45 -7.62 4.75
CA GLY A 202 8.06 -8.45 5.89
C GLY A 202 7.23 -7.75 6.98
N ASN A 203 6.77 -6.52 6.75
CA ASN A 203 5.98 -5.76 7.73
C ASN A 203 4.52 -5.54 7.30
N VAL A 204 4.14 -5.87 6.06
CA VAL A 204 2.76 -5.61 5.60
C VAL A 204 1.79 -6.48 6.38
N ALA A 205 2.09 -7.77 6.58
CA ALA A 205 1.22 -8.66 7.33
C ALA A 205 1.05 -8.20 8.79
N ARG A 206 2.14 -7.76 9.42
CA ARG A 206 2.14 -7.26 10.81
C ARG A 206 1.12 -6.17 11.05
N TYR A 207 1.00 -5.22 10.12
CA TYR A 207 0.12 -4.05 10.27
C TYR A 207 -1.24 -4.23 9.59
N LEU A 208 -1.32 -5.01 8.51
CA LEU A 208 -2.58 -5.26 7.80
C LEU A 208 -3.47 -6.26 8.55
N ALA A 209 -2.90 -7.32 9.15
CA ALA A 209 -3.68 -8.39 9.76
C ALA A 209 -4.62 -7.91 10.88
N PRO A 210 -4.22 -6.99 11.78
CA PRO A 210 -5.14 -6.45 12.78
C PRO A 210 -6.32 -5.68 12.17
N VAL A 211 -6.08 -4.87 11.13
CA VAL A 211 -7.14 -4.16 10.41
C VAL A 211 -8.09 -5.17 9.77
N TYR A 212 -7.56 -6.17 9.07
CA TYR A 212 -8.34 -7.22 8.42
C TYR A 212 -9.23 -7.99 9.42
N ARG A 213 -8.69 -8.36 10.59
CA ARG A 213 -9.45 -9.03 11.67
C ARG A 213 -10.47 -8.13 12.35
N TRP A 214 -10.26 -6.81 12.32
CA TRP A 214 -11.21 -5.83 12.86
C TRP A 214 -12.41 -5.60 11.94
N LEU A 215 -12.25 -5.77 10.62
CA LEU A 215 -13.31 -5.50 9.63
C LEU A 215 -14.67 -6.13 9.98
N PRO A 216 -14.79 -7.41 10.38
CA PRO A 216 -16.10 -7.97 10.71
C PRO A 216 -16.82 -7.23 11.84
N SER A 217 -16.08 -6.57 12.74
CA SER A 217 -16.68 -5.87 13.88
C SER A 217 -17.51 -4.65 13.47
N ILE A 218 -17.26 -4.07 12.30
CA ILE A 218 -18.02 -2.90 11.83
C ILE A 218 -19.38 -3.29 11.24
N PHE A 219 -19.62 -4.57 10.98
CA PHE A 219 -20.88 -5.06 10.42
C PHE A 219 -21.85 -5.43 11.54
N PRO A 220 -23.16 -5.15 11.39
CA PRO A 220 -24.17 -5.62 12.34
C PRO A 220 -24.14 -7.15 12.49
N LYS A 221 -24.42 -7.65 13.70
CA LYS A 221 -24.41 -9.10 14.05
C LYS A 221 -25.24 -10.01 13.15
N ARG A 222 -26.11 -9.47 12.30
CA ARG A 222 -26.94 -10.24 11.35
C ARG A 222 -26.14 -11.00 10.28
N PHE A 223 -24.82 -10.77 10.18
CA PHE A 223 -23.92 -11.48 9.28
C PHE A 223 -23.04 -12.55 9.95
N GLU A 224 -23.25 -12.89 11.23
CA GLU A 224 -22.56 -14.00 11.93
C GLU A 224 -23.04 -15.41 11.52
N VAL A 225 -23.64 -15.58 10.34
CA VAL A 225 -24.02 -16.91 9.82
C VAL A 225 -22.86 -17.48 9.02
N GLY A 226 -21.93 -18.15 9.70
CA GLY A 226 -20.81 -18.83 9.04
C GLY A 226 -19.67 -19.34 9.92
N ARG A 227 -19.85 -19.45 11.23
CA ARG A 227 -19.04 -20.33 12.08
C ARG A 227 -19.91 -21.49 12.56
N GLN A 228 -20.05 -22.49 11.69
CA GLN A 228 -20.25 -23.89 12.06
C GLN A 228 -19.31 -24.70 11.18
#